data_AF-T1I620-F1
#
_entry.id   AF-T1I620-F1
#
_cell.length_a   1.000
_cell.length_b   1.000
_cell.length_c   1.000
_cell.angle_alpha   90.00
_cell.angle_beta   90.00
_cell.angle_gamma   90.00
#
_symmetry.space_group_name_H-M   'P 1'
#
loop_
_entity.id
_entity.type
_entity.pdbx_description
1 polymer ?
#
loop_
_entity_poly.entity_id
_entity_poly.type
_entity_poly.pdbx_seq_one_letter_code
_entity_poly.pdbx_strand_id
1 'polypeptide(L)'
;MVEVRVLDKNDSPPSFEGAQTEFSVSEEVGVGETVGQVRAIDPDSLGGTVYTLVSGGDGKLVVSEDGRISLAESLDREAEDTYLLGIRASDGSQASHALITVHN
;
A
#
# COMPACT_ATOMS: atom_id res chain seq x y z
N MET A 1 -26.89 27.76 -22.16
CA MET A 1 -26.77 26.33 -21.80
C MET A 1 -25.67 26.24 -20.77
N VAL A 2 -26.01 25.87 -19.53
CA VAL A 2 -25.02 25.74 -18.45
C VAL A 2 -24.71 24.25 -18.34
N GLU A 3 -23.47 23.89 -18.65
CA GLU A 3 -22.96 22.54 -18.43
C GLU A 3 -22.65 22.41 -16.93
N VAL A 4 -23.60 21.89 -16.16
CA VAL A 4 -23.32 21.52 -14.77
C VAL A 4 -22.62 20.16 -14.82
N ARG A 5 -21.29 20.18 -14.86
CA ARG A 5 -20.50 19.00 -14.50
C ARG A 5 -20.65 18.83 -12.99
N VAL A 6 -21.57 17.99 -12.57
CA VAL A 6 -21.54 17.44 -11.23
C VAL A 6 -20.25 16.63 -11.19
N LEU A 7 -19.17 17.20 -10.62
CA LEU A 7 -18.08 16.37 -10.17
C LEU A 7 -18.70 15.43 -9.15
N ASP A 8 -18.58 14.12 -9.38
CA ASP A 8 -18.94 13.13 -8.38
C ASP A 8 -18.28 13.56 -7.07
N LYS A 9 -19.11 13.84 -6.06
CA LYS A 9 -18.62 14.34 -4.80
C LYS A 9 -18.02 13.11 -4.13
N ASN A 10 -16.69 13.00 -4.15
CA ASN A 10 -16.02 11.92 -3.46
C ASN A 10 -16.35 12.02 -1.97
N ASP A 11 -17.25 11.15 -1.52
CA ASP A 11 -17.87 11.18 -0.20
C ASP A 11 -17.41 10.00 0.67
N SER A 12 -16.67 9.04 0.10
CA SER A 12 -16.11 7.86 0.76
C SER A 12 -14.60 7.72 0.51
N PRO A 13 -13.76 7.54 1.54
CA PRO A 13 -12.32 7.31 1.33
C PRO A 13 -12.05 5.90 0.78
N PRO A 14 -10.85 5.65 0.22
CA PRO A 14 -10.40 4.30 -0.09
C PRO A 14 -10.37 3.46 1.17
N SER A 15 -10.73 2.18 1.09
CA SER A 15 -10.78 1.27 2.24
C SER A 15 -9.94 0.02 2.00
N PHE A 16 -9.15 -0.38 3.00
CA PHE A 16 -8.44 -1.66 3.01
C PHE A 16 -9.31 -2.83 3.54
N GLU A 17 -10.61 -2.61 3.73
CA GLU A 17 -11.51 -3.66 4.21
C GLU A 17 -11.57 -4.85 3.24
N GLY A 18 -11.31 -6.05 3.77
CA GLY A 18 -11.21 -7.27 2.96
C GLY A 18 -9.93 -7.39 2.12
N ALA A 19 -9.00 -6.43 2.23
CA ALA A 19 -7.70 -6.51 1.58
C ALA A 19 -6.75 -7.43 2.35
N GLN A 20 -5.77 -7.99 1.63
CA GLN A 20 -4.66 -8.69 2.25
C GLN A 20 -3.74 -7.69 2.95
N THR A 21 -3.61 -7.82 4.27
CA THR A 21 -2.75 -6.99 5.12
C THR A 21 -1.56 -7.75 5.69
N GLU A 22 -1.40 -9.02 5.32
CA GLU A 22 -0.30 -9.87 5.78
C GLU A 22 0.37 -10.52 4.57
N PHE A 23 1.69 -10.42 4.51
CA PHE A 23 2.53 -10.99 3.47
C PHE A 23 3.70 -11.75 4.09
N SER A 24 4.31 -12.63 3.29
CA SER A 24 5.54 -13.32 3.66
C SER A 24 6.55 -13.21 2.54
N VAL A 25 7.81 -13.07 2.91
CA VAL A 25 8.96 -12.95 2.01
C VAL A 25 10.06 -13.86 2.55
N SER A 26 10.80 -14.53 1.66
CA SER A 26 11.98 -15.30 2.08
C SER A 26 13.20 -14.38 2.10
N GLU A 27 14.13 -14.59 3.03
CA GLU A 27 15.42 -13.88 3.04
C GLU A 27 16.26 -14.11 1.77
N GLU A 28 15.97 -15.19 1.04
CA GLU A 28 16.61 -15.52 -0.24
C GLU A 28 16.13 -14.63 -1.40
N VAL A 29 15.07 -13.85 -1.18
CA VAL A 29 14.49 -12.96 -2.19
C VAL A 29 15.47 -11.85 -2.56
N GLY A 30 15.68 -11.67 -3.86
CA GLY A 30 16.58 -10.65 -4.37
C GLY A 30 16.08 -9.22 -4.15
N VAL A 31 17.01 -8.28 -3.97
CA VAL A 31 16.68 -6.84 -3.99
C VAL A 31 16.00 -6.48 -5.33
N GLY A 32 14.88 -5.77 -5.24
CA GLY A 32 14.01 -5.37 -6.35
C GLY A 32 12.82 -6.29 -6.58
N GLU A 33 12.83 -7.49 -6.00
CA GLU A 33 11.72 -8.44 -6.15
C GLU A 33 10.47 -8.02 -5.39
N THR A 34 9.32 -8.50 -5.87
CA THR A 34 8.01 -8.19 -5.31
C THR A 34 7.70 -9.12 -4.14
N VAL A 35 7.39 -8.53 -3.00
CA VAL A 35 6.88 -9.26 -1.81
C VAL A 35 5.37 -9.48 -1.93
N GLY A 36 4.65 -8.46 -2.39
CA GLY A 36 3.20 -8.50 -2.49
C GLY A 36 2.65 -7.21 -3.08
N GLN A 37 1.33 -7.09 -3.09
CA GLN A 37 0.66 -5.87 -3.52
C GLN A 37 -0.54 -5.64 -2.62
N VAL A 38 -0.60 -4.44 -2.03
CA VAL A 38 -1.77 -4.01 -1.27
C VAL A 38 -2.80 -3.38 -2.18
N ARG A 39 -4.06 -3.48 -1.76
CA ARG A 39 -5.18 -2.91 -2.50
C ARG A 39 -6.19 -2.31 -1.55
N ALA A 40 -6.56 -1.07 -1.78
CA ALA A 40 -7.70 -0.41 -1.19
C ALA A 40 -8.79 -0.25 -2.26
N ILE A 41 -10.05 -0.34 -1.83
CA ILE A 41 -11.25 -0.21 -2.65
C ILE A 41 -11.90 1.12 -2.30
N ASP A 42 -12.14 1.94 -3.31
CA ASP A 42 -12.88 3.19 -3.18
C ASP A 42 -14.15 3.05 -4.04
N PRO A 43 -15.36 3.18 -3.46
CA PRO A 43 -16.61 3.03 -4.19
C PRO A 43 -16.95 4.23 -5.09
N ASP A 44 -16.39 5.40 -4.79
CA ASP A 44 -16.69 6.66 -5.47
C ASP A 44 -15.63 6.99 -6.54
N SER A 45 -14.43 6.39 -6.43
CA SER A 45 -13.36 6.62 -7.40
C SER A 45 -13.48 5.72 -8.64
N LEU A 46 -13.76 6.33 -9.79
CA LEU A 46 -13.59 5.73 -11.12
C LEU A 46 -12.11 5.76 -11.60
N GLY A 47 -11.19 6.29 -10.78
CA GLY A 47 -9.76 6.51 -11.05
C GLY A 47 -8.83 5.95 -9.97
N GLY A 48 -7.52 5.91 -10.25
CA GLY A 48 -6.54 5.12 -9.49
C GLY A 48 -6.24 5.61 -8.08
N THR A 49 -6.27 4.69 -7.12
CA THR A 49 -5.76 4.88 -5.76
C THR A 49 -4.23 4.87 -5.76
N VAL A 50 -3.63 5.91 -5.17
CA VAL A 50 -2.18 6.02 -4.98
C VAL A 50 -1.80 5.54 -3.58
N TYR A 51 -0.80 4.67 -3.52
CA TYR A 51 -0.26 4.13 -2.26
C TYR A 51 1.05 4.80 -1.89
N THR A 52 1.30 4.94 -0.59
CA THR A 52 2.54 5.50 -0.06
C THR A 52 2.91 4.82 1.24
N LEU A 53 4.16 4.39 1.37
CA LEU A 53 4.71 3.94 2.65
C LEU A 53 4.95 5.17 3.54
N VAL A 54 4.26 5.25 4.67
CA VAL A 54 4.35 6.37 5.62
C VAL A 54 5.16 6.05 6.86
N SER A 55 5.31 4.76 7.20
CA SER A 55 6.12 4.31 8.33
C SER A 55 6.53 2.84 8.20
N GLY A 56 7.59 2.45 8.91
CA GLY A 56 8.11 1.09 8.91
C GLY A 56 8.91 0.75 7.66
N GLY A 57 9.23 -0.54 7.50
CA GLY A 57 9.99 -1.06 6.37
C GLY A 57 11.49 -0.81 6.45
N ASP A 58 11.96 0.00 7.39
CA ASP A 58 13.37 0.17 7.81
C ASP A 58 14.38 0.35 6.66
N GLY A 59 13.93 0.94 5.55
CA GLY A 59 14.72 1.07 4.31
C GLY A 59 14.86 -0.22 3.50
N LYS A 60 14.45 -1.37 4.05
CA LYS A 60 14.46 -2.70 3.43
C LYS A 60 13.25 -2.97 2.55
N LEU A 61 12.09 -2.38 2.87
CA LEU A 61 10.85 -2.53 2.10
C LEU A 61 10.37 -1.19 1.57
N VAL A 62 9.93 -1.18 0.31
CA VAL A 62 9.38 0.00 -0.35
C VAL A 62 8.04 -0.30 -1.01
N VAL A 63 7.21 0.72 -1.11
CA VAL A 63 5.87 0.63 -1.72
C VAL A 63 5.79 1.59 -2.90
N SER A 64 5.45 1.09 -4.08
CA SER A 64 5.17 1.94 -5.25
C SER A 64 3.76 2.51 -5.23
N GLU A 65 3.53 3.52 -6.08
CA GLU A 65 2.25 4.23 -6.16
C GLU A 65 1.06 3.34 -6.52
N ASP A 66 1.29 2.18 -7.13
CA ASP A 66 0.28 1.16 -7.45
C ASP A 66 0.07 0.10 -6.34
N GLY A 67 0.73 0.28 -5.19
CA GLY A 67 0.59 -0.57 -4.02
C GLY A 67 1.51 -1.79 -4.00
N ARG A 68 2.43 -1.94 -4.96
CA ARG A 68 3.39 -3.06 -4.96
C ARG A 68 4.43 -2.86 -3.85
N ILE A 69 4.55 -3.85 -2.98
CA ILE A 69 5.58 -3.95 -1.95
C ILE A 69 6.76 -4.70 -2.56
N SER A 70 7.95 -4.11 -2.48
CA SER A 70 9.18 -4.73 -3.00
C SER A 70 10.34 -4.56 -2.05
N LEU A 71 11.32 -5.45 -2.21
CA LEU A 71 12.53 -5.43 -1.41
C LEU A 71 13.52 -4.39 -1.95
N ALA A 72 14.01 -3.52 -1.08
CA ALA A 72 15.01 -2.49 -1.39
C ALA A 72 16.41 -2.86 -0.86
N GLU A 73 16.49 -3.70 0.17
CA GLU A 73 17.73 -4.20 0.75
C GLU A 73 17.53 -5.64 1.23
N SER A 74 18.58 -6.47 1.24
CA SER A 74 18.51 -7.85 1.71
C SER A 74 17.96 -7.95 3.13
N LEU A 75 17.15 -8.97 3.35
CA LEU A 75 16.64 -9.31 4.66
C LEU A 75 17.63 -10.21 5.40
N ASP A 76 17.55 -10.19 6.71
CA ASP A 76 18.29 -11.05 7.63
C ASP A 76 17.28 -11.45 8.70
N ARG A 77 16.91 -12.73 8.73
CA ARG A 77 15.83 -13.23 9.59
C ARG A 77 16.22 -13.23 11.07
N GLU A 78 17.50 -13.44 11.37
CA GLU A 78 18.01 -13.36 12.74
C GLU A 78 18.04 -11.91 13.26
N ALA A 79 18.17 -10.93 12.36
CA ALA A 79 18.12 -9.52 12.71
C ALA A 79 16.68 -9.01 12.91
N GLU A 80 15.77 -9.34 11.98
CA GLU A 80 14.38 -8.91 12.01
C GLU A 80 13.48 -9.91 11.23
N ASP A 81 12.51 -10.49 11.93
CA ASP A 81 11.59 -11.50 11.38
C ASP A 81 10.24 -10.92 10.92
N THR A 82 9.94 -9.67 11.30
CA THR A 82 8.62 -9.06 11.07
C THR A 82 8.73 -7.56 10.80
N TYR A 83 8.16 -7.10 9.70
CA TYR A 83 8.08 -5.67 9.36
C TYR A 83 6.64 -5.18 9.41
N LEU A 84 6.37 -4.11 10.17
CA LEU A 84 5.08 -3.44 10.21
C LEU A 84 5.10 -2.19 9.34
N LEU A 85 4.49 -2.28 8.17
CA LEU A 85 4.40 -1.20 7.20
C LEU A 85 3.13 -0.38 7.41
N GLY A 86 3.27 0.91 7.72
CA GLY A 86 2.16 1.85 7.64
C GLY A 86 1.99 2.31 6.21
N ILE A 87 0.89 1.94 5.56
CA ILE A 87 0.60 2.33 4.18
C ILE A 87 -0.60 3.27 4.16
N ARG A 88 -0.46 4.38 3.42
CA ARG A 88 -1.53 5.31 3.08
C ARG A 88 -2.05 5.02 1.68
N ALA A 89 -3.36 4.90 1.53
CA ALA A 89 -4.06 4.87 0.23
C ALA A 89 -4.81 6.19 0.03
N SER A 90 -4.75 6.78 -1.15
CA SER A 90 -5.41 8.05 -1.46
C SER A 90 -5.95 8.11 -2.88
N ASP A 91 -7.18 8.58 -3.04
CA ASP A 91 -7.81 8.86 -4.33
C ASP A 91 -7.50 10.27 -4.88
N GLY A 92 -6.69 11.05 -4.15
CA GLY A 92 -6.35 12.45 -4.45
C GLY A 92 -7.16 13.51 -3.68
N SER A 93 -8.32 13.15 -3.13
CA SER A 93 -9.16 14.00 -2.26
C SER A 93 -9.25 13.44 -0.85
N GLN A 94 -9.46 12.13 -0.70
CA GLN A 94 -9.52 11.44 0.58
C GLN A 94 -8.40 10.40 0.70
N ALA A 95 -8.21 9.92 1.92
CA ALA A 95 -7.19 8.91 2.21
C ALA A 95 -7.52 8.06 3.43
N SER A 96 -7.01 6.85 3.43
CA SER A 96 -7.01 5.93 4.57
C SER A 96 -5.62 5.40 4.85
N HIS A 97 -5.46 4.80 6.03
CA HIS A 97 -4.21 4.20 6.46
C HIS A 97 -4.47 2.79 6.96
N ALA A 98 -3.52 1.89 6.71
CA ALA A 98 -3.52 0.53 7.25
C ALA A 98 -2.12 0.16 7.71
N LEU A 99 -2.06 -0.75 8.70
CA LEU A 99 -0.84 -1.45 9.06
C LEU A 99 -0.82 -2.79 8.31
N ILE A 100 0.29 -3.05 7.64
CA ILE A 100 0.53 -4.23 6.82
C ILE A 100 1.72 -4.96 7.41
N THR A 101 1.55 -6.24 7.73
CA THR A 101 2.61 -7.07 8.31
C THR A 101 3.31 -7.86 7.22
N VAL A 102 4.63 -7.86 7.23
CA VAL A 102 5.45 -8.67 6.34
C VAL A 102 6.34 -9.58 7.19
N HIS A 103 6.19 -10.88 7.04
CA HIS A 103 7.01 -11.88 7.74
C HIS A 103 8.18 -12.33 6.88
N ASN A 104 9.37 -12.42 7.50
CA ASN A 104 10.61 -12.94 6.92
C ASN A 104 10.84 -14.41 7.34
#